data_AF-A0A099SZM6-F1
#
_entry.id   AF-A0A099SZM6-F1
#
_cell.length_a   1.000
_cell.length_b   1.000
_cell.length_c   1.000
_cell.angle_alpha   90.00
_cell.angle_beta   90.00
_cell.angle_gamma   90.00
#
_symmetry.space_group_name_H-M   'P 1'
#
loop_
_entity.id
_entity.type
_entity.pdbx_description
1 polymer ?
#
loop_
_entity_poly.entity_id
_entity_poly.type
_entity_poly.pdbx_seq_one_letter_code
_entity_poly.pdbx_strand_id
1 'polypeptide(L)'
;MKRAIYEIYNKSGGWTWRLRNKEEMLAYSGKMFSSSSEAWREVDRVRAMAARLAGIDAYQDIPLDEIPSMEIENADAIDWHLTFCSGNTVACSARHFDVHEDAKEMRKELLRDMVGAVKVFVMDESDDLLTLKIEKHGPFGCFNCFLKRGRKHRELLDLTDTRIDVVGIRGKSSTVHRLSEIFTRRGYNTLAKVTGNRPHLIVNGFSIPIERMGSNVTLYENIHGYQEFIPVIESYTPDERKDVAIFENQAITEYTTRMVNDVFVKPHIVVVTNVRQDHLSTLGRDKSEIARAFARSIPKGTVVINCEQNEVLQDYMKKEIEKRGATVRNVEVPEEHRGLLGSETVHSLNYVLDEVGSGPIPFEELDSYLKAMQPRWMELEGCTIFNAAEVNDVESTEMIRQQLAGKNKILPFVYLRDERRGRSFSFVNYLNHLFEKGYIDEVLVGGRTTDPFVRNLKAPTRQFSASDDVSLVLDEMEKKGLPIILMGNTVDDFMRQMEIEISRRVKMGNNKHYSPEVDTLEKMSANIS
;
A
#
# COMPACT_ATOMS: atom_id res chain seq x y z
N MET A 1 -10.01 -4.72 5.54
CA MET A 1 -8.70 -5.34 5.85
C MET A 1 -8.12 -4.73 7.14
N LYS A 2 -7.67 -5.54 8.12
CA LYS A 2 -6.99 -5.10 9.37
C LYS A 2 -5.57 -4.54 9.10
N ARG A 3 -5.44 -3.54 8.22
CA ARG A 3 -4.16 -2.86 8.04
C ARG A 3 -4.03 -1.81 9.13
N ALA A 4 -3.12 -2.02 10.07
CA ALA A 4 -2.76 -1.02 11.05
C ALA A 4 -2.02 0.14 10.37
N ILE A 5 -2.41 1.36 10.71
CA ILE A 5 -1.84 2.60 10.22
C ILE A 5 -1.61 3.51 11.43
N TYR A 6 -0.45 4.14 11.48
CA TYR A 6 -0.20 5.25 12.40
C TYR A 6 -0.82 6.50 11.81
N GLU A 7 -1.79 7.05 12.51
CA GLU A 7 -2.40 8.33 12.23
C GLU A 7 -1.78 9.39 13.13
N ILE A 8 -1.17 10.40 12.54
CA ILE A 8 -0.63 11.57 13.22
C ILE A 8 -1.59 12.73 12.96
N TYR A 9 -2.08 13.36 14.02
CA TYR A 9 -3.17 14.32 13.94
C TYR A 9 -3.07 15.39 15.00
N ASN A 10 -3.72 16.53 14.75
CA ASN A 10 -3.85 17.59 15.74
C ASN A 10 -5.02 17.29 16.68
N LYS A 11 -4.80 17.48 17.98
CA LYS A 11 -5.81 17.38 19.02
C LYS A 11 -5.71 18.61 19.90
N SER A 12 -6.69 19.51 19.80
CA SER A 12 -6.80 20.68 20.68
C SER A 12 -5.55 21.58 20.72
N GLY A 13 -4.89 21.78 19.57
CA GLY A 13 -3.72 22.65 19.45
C GLY A 13 -2.37 21.98 19.74
N GLY A 14 -2.35 20.68 20.05
CA GLY A 14 -1.12 19.88 20.11
C GLY A 14 -1.19 18.65 19.23
N TRP A 15 -0.04 18.14 18.83
CA TRP A 15 0.07 16.99 17.94
C TRP A 15 0.13 15.69 18.73
N THR A 16 -0.48 14.64 18.21
CA THR A 16 -0.40 13.31 18.80
C THR A 16 -0.51 12.24 17.72
N TRP A 17 -0.40 10.98 18.11
CA TRP A 17 -0.52 9.86 17.20
C TRP A 17 -1.35 8.72 17.79
N ARG A 18 -1.97 7.95 16.89
CA ARG A 18 -2.64 6.69 17.23
C ARG A 18 -2.34 5.63 16.18
N LEU A 19 -2.12 4.40 16.61
CA LEU A 19 -2.12 3.24 15.75
C LEU A 19 -3.56 2.70 15.69
N ARG A 20 -4.13 2.59 14.49
CA ARG A 20 -5.45 2.02 14.33
C ARG A 20 -5.55 1.17 13.07
N ASN A 21 -6.46 0.21 13.06
CA ASN A 21 -6.91 -0.43 11.84
C ASN A 21 -8.27 0.18 11.41
N LYS A 22 -8.94 -0.42 10.41
CA LYS A 22 -10.27 0.06 9.96
C LYS A 22 -11.35 -0.07 11.04
N GLU A 23 -11.19 -1.01 11.96
CA GLU A 23 -12.21 -1.44 12.93
C GLU A 23 -12.06 -0.70 14.26
N GLU A 24 -10.82 -0.50 14.71
CA GLU A 24 -10.53 -0.02 16.05
C GLU A 24 -9.18 0.70 16.17
N MET A 25 -9.04 1.44 17.26
CA MET A 25 -7.75 1.91 17.74
C MET A 25 -7.02 0.75 18.41
N LEU A 26 -5.74 0.59 18.12
CA LEU A 26 -4.88 -0.47 18.66
C LEU A 26 -3.98 0.08 19.76
N ALA A 27 -3.36 1.24 19.50
CA ALA A 27 -2.53 1.95 20.46
C ALA A 27 -2.60 3.46 20.24
N TYR A 28 -2.22 4.24 21.25
CA TYR A 28 -2.14 5.70 21.15
C TYR A 28 -0.97 6.26 21.95
N SER A 29 -0.56 7.46 21.61
CA SER A 29 0.50 8.19 22.31
C SER A 29 0.08 8.53 23.74
N GLY A 30 0.95 8.23 24.71
CA GLY A 30 0.80 8.73 26.09
C GLY A 30 1.10 10.24 26.22
N LYS A 31 1.56 10.89 25.14
CA LYS A 31 2.05 12.27 25.13
C LYS A 31 1.41 13.11 24.02
N MET A 32 1.44 14.43 24.22
CA MET A 32 1.19 15.43 23.19
C MET A 32 2.49 16.13 22.83
N PHE A 33 2.62 16.50 21.56
CA PHE A 33 3.81 17.10 20.96
C PHE A 33 3.49 18.51 20.50
N SER A 34 4.52 19.36 20.45
CA SER A 34 4.36 20.75 20.03
C SER A 34 4.20 20.88 18.51
N SER A 35 4.70 19.89 17.75
CA SER A 35 4.66 19.88 16.29
C SER A 35 4.37 18.48 15.72
N SER A 36 3.91 18.46 14.47
CA SER A 36 3.63 17.24 13.71
C SER A 36 4.88 16.40 13.45
N SER A 37 6.05 17.02 13.26
CA SER A 37 7.31 16.30 13.05
C SER A 37 7.87 15.70 14.34
N GLU A 38 7.63 16.31 15.51
CA GLU A 38 7.93 15.66 16.78
C GLU A 38 7.10 14.39 16.95
N ALA A 39 5.79 14.46 16.69
CA ALA A 39 4.92 13.28 16.72
C ALA A 39 5.35 12.22 15.68
N TRP A 40 5.75 12.64 14.48
CA TRP A 40 6.25 11.74 13.43
C TRP A 40 7.53 11.00 13.83
N ARG A 41 8.50 11.72 14.40
CA ARG A 41 9.76 11.13 14.91
C ARG A 41 9.51 10.24 16.13
N GLU A 42 8.54 10.56 16.97
CA GLU A 42 8.18 9.67 18.08
C GLU A 42 7.62 8.35 17.54
N VAL A 43 6.82 8.35 16.47
CA VAL A 43 6.36 7.08 15.86
C VAL A 43 7.54 6.24 15.35
N ASP A 44 8.58 6.87 14.78
CA ASP A 44 9.82 6.18 14.41
C ASP A 44 10.49 5.54 15.64
N ARG A 45 10.59 6.29 16.74
CA ARG A 45 11.11 5.78 18.02
C ARG A 45 10.30 4.60 18.56
N VAL A 46 8.97 4.71 18.53
CA VAL A 46 8.02 3.67 18.95
C VAL A 46 8.20 2.39 18.13
N ARG A 47 8.42 2.50 16.81
CA ARG A 47 8.69 1.36 15.94
C ARG A 47 10.00 0.66 16.26
N ALA A 48 11.07 1.42 16.46
CA ALA A 48 12.37 0.87 16.85
C ALA A 48 12.29 0.13 18.20
N MET A 49 11.59 0.73 19.17
CA MET A 49 11.36 0.06 20.45
C MET A 49 10.51 -1.21 20.29
N ALA A 50 9.46 -1.17 19.44
CA ALA A 50 8.60 -2.32 19.20
C ALA A 50 9.38 -3.46 18.52
N ALA A 51 10.25 -3.12 17.57
CA ALA A 51 11.16 -4.07 16.92
C ALA A 51 12.09 -4.72 17.95
N ARG A 52 12.71 -3.91 18.82
CA ARG A 52 13.58 -4.42 19.90
C ARG A 52 12.84 -5.37 20.84
N LEU A 53 11.60 -5.05 21.23
CA LEU A 53 10.78 -5.89 22.10
C LEU A 53 10.26 -7.16 21.42
N ALA A 54 10.02 -7.10 20.11
CA ALA A 54 9.65 -8.27 19.30
C ALA A 54 10.85 -9.16 18.97
N GLY A 55 12.09 -8.69 19.21
CA GLY A 55 13.31 -9.37 18.77
C GLY A 55 13.49 -9.34 17.25
N ILE A 56 12.97 -8.30 16.59
CA ILE A 56 13.03 -8.10 15.14
C ILE A 56 14.18 -7.16 14.81
N ASP A 57 15.03 -7.54 13.86
CA ASP A 57 16.07 -6.70 13.28
C ASP A 57 15.47 -5.65 12.33
N ALA A 58 14.98 -4.54 12.90
CA ALA A 58 14.38 -3.43 12.16
C ALA A 58 14.68 -2.09 12.83
N TYR A 59 14.72 -1.03 12.02
CA TYR A 59 14.93 0.36 12.46
C TYR A 59 16.24 0.61 13.24
N GLN A 60 17.32 -0.08 12.88
CA GLN A 60 18.63 0.01 13.56
C GLN A 60 19.28 1.40 13.48
N ASP A 61 18.89 2.21 12.50
CA ASP A 61 19.32 3.61 12.32
C ASP A 61 18.62 4.57 13.30
N ILE A 62 17.68 4.09 14.13
CA ILE A 62 17.08 4.87 15.19
C ILE A 62 17.73 4.50 16.53
N PRO A 63 18.50 5.41 17.15
CA PRO A 63 19.08 5.15 18.46
C PRO A 63 17.99 5.09 19.53
N LEU A 64 18.12 4.13 20.45
CA LEU A 64 17.31 4.02 21.66
C LEU A 64 18.20 4.27 22.87
N ASP A 65 17.96 5.38 23.57
CA ASP A 65 18.74 5.77 24.76
C ASP A 65 18.49 4.85 25.96
N GLU A 66 17.35 4.16 25.96
CA GLU A 66 16.87 3.34 27.06
C GLU A 66 16.38 1.97 26.55
N ILE A 67 16.45 0.97 27.41
CA ILE A 67 15.94 -0.37 27.10
C ILE A 67 14.41 -0.30 27.14
N PRO A 68 13.70 -0.54 26.03
CA PRO A 68 12.26 -0.47 26.03
C PRO A 68 11.67 -1.61 26.87
N SER A 69 10.59 -1.32 27.59
CA SER A 69 9.76 -2.30 28.27
C SER A 69 8.31 -2.17 27.82
N MET A 70 7.57 -3.26 27.92
CA MET A 70 6.14 -3.27 27.70
C MET A 70 5.50 -4.06 28.83
N GLU A 71 4.79 -3.33 29.67
CA GLU A 71 4.24 -3.80 30.93
C GLU A 71 2.75 -4.10 30.75
N ILE A 72 2.27 -5.12 31.46
CA ILE A 72 0.85 -5.44 31.53
C ILE A 72 0.36 -4.86 32.87
N GLU A 73 -0.35 -3.75 32.81
CA GLU A 73 -0.82 -3.01 33.97
C GLU A 73 -2.29 -3.35 34.28
N ASN A 74 -2.60 -3.61 35.55
CA ASN A 74 -3.97 -3.79 36.02
C ASN A 74 -4.54 -2.41 36.37
N ALA A 75 -5.50 -1.92 35.58
CA ALA A 75 -5.94 -0.53 35.68
C ALA A 75 -6.76 -0.27 36.95
N ASP A 76 -7.64 -1.19 37.36
CA ASP A 76 -8.56 -0.99 38.51
C ASP A 76 -9.20 -2.31 39.02
N ALA A 77 -8.40 -3.36 39.25
CA ALA A 77 -8.81 -4.68 39.77
C ALA A 77 -9.78 -5.51 38.89
N ILE A 78 -10.17 -5.03 37.71
CA ILE A 78 -11.12 -5.70 36.82
C ILE A 78 -10.43 -6.12 35.50
N ASP A 79 -9.63 -5.25 34.85
CA ASP A 79 -9.01 -5.57 33.54
C ASP A 79 -7.53 -5.10 33.40
N TRP A 80 -6.79 -5.71 32.48
CA TRP A 80 -5.38 -5.47 32.13
C TRP A 80 -5.21 -4.61 30.87
N HIS A 81 -4.13 -3.83 30.75
CA HIS A 81 -3.76 -3.11 29.52
C HIS A 81 -2.24 -3.08 29.31
N LEU A 82 -1.79 -2.75 28.10
CA LEU A 82 -0.37 -2.74 27.73
C LEU A 82 0.17 -1.30 27.72
N THR A 83 1.17 -1.03 28.56
CA THR A 83 1.88 0.24 28.60
C THR A 83 3.28 0.06 28.05
N PHE A 84 3.65 0.92 27.11
CA PHE A 84 4.93 0.87 26.42
C PHE A 84 5.83 2.00 26.92
N CYS A 85 7.00 1.64 27.47
CA CYS A 85 7.82 2.54 28.25
C CYS A 85 9.27 2.58 27.78
N SER A 86 9.82 3.80 27.83
CA SER A 86 11.26 4.06 27.90
C SER A 86 11.45 5.13 28.99
N GLY A 87 11.40 4.70 30.25
CA GLY A 87 11.49 5.59 31.42
C GLY A 87 10.20 6.37 31.73
N ASN A 88 9.35 6.62 30.74
CA ASN A 88 7.98 7.13 30.85
C ASN A 88 7.07 6.44 29.83
N THR A 89 5.74 6.51 30.02
CA THR A 89 4.76 5.99 29.06
C THR A 89 4.85 6.71 27.71
N VAL A 90 5.18 5.94 26.68
CA VAL A 90 5.28 6.39 25.29
C VAL A 90 4.02 6.00 24.51
N ALA A 91 3.51 4.79 24.74
CA ALA A 91 2.29 4.31 24.11
C ALA A 91 1.44 3.47 25.06
N CYS A 92 0.12 3.48 24.83
CA CYS A 92 -0.85 2.66 25.55
C CYS A 92 -1.65 1.84 24.55
N SER A 93 -1.96 0.57 24.87
CA SER A 93 -2.99 -0.16 24.13
C SER A 93 -4.35 0.47 24.35
N ALA A 94 -5.17 0.54 23.30
CA ALA A 94 -6.54 1.01 23.42
C ALA A 94 -7.50 -0.04 24.01
N ARG A 95 -7.07 -1.31 24.03
CA ARG A 95 -7.83 -2.44 24.58
C ARG A 95 -7.49 -2.70 26.04
N HIS A 96 -8.53 -3.10 26.77
CA HIS A 96 -8.46 -3.68 28.11
C HIS A 96 -8.81 -5.18 28.00
N PHE A 97 -8.21 -6.01 28.86
CA PHE A 97 -8.34 -7.46 28.83
C PHE A 97 -8.76 -8.00 30.19
N ASP A 98 -9.83 -8.79 30.22
CA ASP A 98 -10.28 -9.48 31.43
C ASP A 98 -9.28 -10.57 31.86
N VAL A 99 -8.50 -11.12 30.90
CA VAL A 99 -7.57 -12.25 31.09
C VAL A 99 -6.14 -11.87 30.72
N HIS A 100 -5.19 -12.18 31.62
CA HIS A 100 -3.77 -11.85 31.47
C HIS A 100 -3.07 -12.57 30.28
N GLU A 101 -3.44 -13.81 29.96
CA GLU A 101 -2.85 -14.52 28.81
C GLU A 101 -3.31 -13.93 27.47
N ASP A 102 -4.54 -13.42 27.37
CA ASP A 102 -5.02 -12.75 26.17
C ASP A 102 -4.24 -11.44 25.92
N ALA A 103 -3.89 -10.72 27.00
CA ALA A 103 -3.02 -9.55 26.91
C ALA A 103 -1.60 -9.91 26.39
N LYS A 104 -1.05 -11.08 26.74
CA LYS A 104 0.24 -11.56 26.21
C LYS A 104 0.18 -11.95 24.73
N GLU A 105 -0.91 -12.57 24.29
CA GLU A 105 -1.07 -12.94 22.89
C GLU A 105 -1.24 -11.69 22.02
N MET A 106 -2.11 -10.77 22.44
CA MET A 106 -2.25 -9.45 21.81
C MET A 106 -0.92 -8.70 21.74
N ARG A 107 -0.09 -8.77 22.79
CA ARG A 107 1.22 -8.11 22.80
C ARG A 107 2.06 -8.48 21.57
N LYS A 108 2.09 -9.74 21.17
CA LYS A 108 2.86 -10.18 19.99
C LYS A 108 2.29 -9.61 18.69
N GLU A 109 0.97 -9.66 18.53
CA GLU A 109 0.29 -9.12 17.34
C GLU A 109 0.45 -7.60 17.25
N LEU A 110 0.26 -6.89 18.36
CA LEU A 110 0.41 -5.45 18.46
C LEU A 110 1.84 -5.02 18.11
N LEU A 111 2.87 -5.68 18.65
CA LEU A 111 4.25 -5.38 18.31
C LEU A 111 4.52 -5.57 16.80
N ARG A 112 4.01 -6.66 16.20
CA ARG A 112 4.15 -6.91 14.76
C ARG A 112 3.46 -5.81 13.93
N ASP A 113 2.28 -5.39 14.33
CA ASP A 113 1.53 -4.32 13.66
C ASP A 113 2.22 -2.96 13.83
N MET A 114 2.78 -2.67 15.01
CA MET A 114 3.56 -1.47 15.28
C MET A 114 4.78 -1.39 14.36
N VAL A 115 5.56 -2.46 14.21
CA VAL A 115 6.78 -2.46 13.38
C VAL A 115 6.48 -2.23 11.90
N GLY A 116 5.44 -2.87 11.35
CA GLY A 116 5.20 -2.88 9.90
C GLY A 116 4.20 -1.85 9.36
N ALA A 117 3.40 -1.21 10.24
CA ALA A 117 2.39 -0.24 9.84
C ALA A 117 3.00 0.94 9.06
N VAL A 118 2.17 1.67 8.32
CA VAL A 118 2.60 2.91 7.62
C VAL A 118 2.18 4.13 8.43
N LYS A 119 2.90 5.26 8.28
CA LYS A 119 2.51 6.55 8.85
C LYS A 119 1.66 7.34 7.87
N VAL A 120 0.61 7.98 8.38
CA VAL A 120 -0.30 8.84 7.62
C VAL A 120 -0.67 10.03 8.50
N PHE A 121 -0.79 11.21 7.89
CA PHE A 121 -1.38 12.35 8.56
C PHE A 121 -2.89 12.34 8.39
N VAL A 122 -3.60 12.55 9.50
CA VAL A 122 -5.03 12.88 9.46
C VAL A 122 -5.14 14.37 9.69
N MET A 123 -5.70 15.05 8.71
CA MET A 123 -5.92 16.49 8.76
C MET A 123 -7.40 16.76 9.00
N ASP A 124 -7.72 17.58 9.98
CA ASP A 124 -9.07 18.08 10.20
C ASP A 124 -9.31 19.31 9.31
N GLU A 125 -10.57 19.61 8.96
CA GLU A 125 -10.92 20.78 8.14
C GLU A 125 -10.54 22.12 8.84
N SER A 126 -10.30 22.07 10.16
CA SER A 126 -9.89 23.20 11.00
C SER A 126 -8.38 23.34 11.19
N ASP A 127 -7.57 22.40 10.69
CA ASP A 127 -6.13 22.48 10.85
C ASP A 127 -5.56 23.51 9.85
N ASP A 128 -5.20 24.69 10.35
CA ASP A 128 -4.46 25.76 9.65
C ASP A 128 -3.01 25.32 9.31
N LEU A 129 -2.83 24.12 8.76
CA LEU A 129 -1.63 23.79 8.01
C LEU A 129 -1.75 24.39 6.62
N LEU A 130 -0.61 24.84 6.06
CA LEU A 130 -0.48 25.50 4.77
C LEU A 130 -1.23 24.76 3.65
N THR A 131 -2.50 25.08 3.44
CA THR A 131 -3.24 24.58 2.29
C THR A 131 -2.77 25.34 1.06
N LEU A 132 -2.09 24.63 0.16
CA LEU A 132 -1.57 25.22 -1.07
C LEU A 132 -2.68 25.35 -2.10
N LYS A 133 -3.00 26.59 -2.48
CA LYS A 133 -3.98 26.93 -3.51
C LYS A 133 -3.29 27.09 -4.86
N ILE A 134 -3.59 26.21 -5.80
CA ILE A 134 -3.07 26.30 -7.18
C ILE A 134 -3.88 27.35 -7.95
N GLU A 135 -3.29 28.50 -8.29
CA GLU A 135 -3.94 29.52 -9.13
C GLU A 135 -4.10 29.08 -10.59
N LYS A 136 -5.27 29.32 -11.20
CA LYS A 136 -5.48 29.19 -12.65
C LYS A 136 -5.10 30.49 -13.36
N HIS A 137 -4.08 30.45 -14.22
CA HIS A 137 -3.91 31.49 -15.23
C HIS A 137 -4.45 31.05 -16.59
N GLY A 138 -5.13 31.96 -17.29
CA GLY A 138 -5.72 31.73 -18.59
C GLY A 138 -4.70 31.48 -19.72
N PRO A 139 -5.14 30.93 -20.87
CA PRO A 139 -4.27 30.42 -21.93
C PRO A 139 -3.40 31.48 -22.62
N PHE A 140 -3.73 32.77 -22.52
CA PHE A 140 -3.08 33.84 -23.29
C PHE A 140 -1.99 34.64 -22.54
N GLY A 141 -1.65 34.29 -21.29
CA GLY A 141 -0.59 34.97 -20.51
C GLY A 141 0.80 34.30 -20.55
N CYS A 142 0.98 33.21 -21.31
CA CYS A 142 2.00 32.19 -20.99
C CYS A 142 3.02 31.93 -22.11
N PHE A 143 3.78 32.94 -22.55
CA PHE A 143 5.00 32.70 -23.35
C PHE A 143 6.25 33.14 -22.59
N ASN A 144 6.29 34.39 -22.12
CA ASN A 144 7.37 34.89 -21.26
C ASN A 144 7.35 34.26 -19.87
N CYS A 145 6.17 34.00 -19.30
CA CYS A 145 6.03 33.21 -18.07
C CYS A 145 6.50 31.77 -18.28
N PHE A 146 6.18 31.14 -19.41
CA PHE A 146 6.61 29.76 -19.70
C PHE A 146 8.14 29.63 -19.83
N LEU A 147 8.81 30.58 -20.51
CA LEU A 147 10.26 30.61 -20.67
C LEU A 147 11.00 30.91 -19.35
N LYS A 148 10.54 31.91 -18.58
CA LYS A 148 11.10 32.20 -17.24
C LYS A 148 10.82 31.07 -16.24
N ARG A 149 9.63 30.46 -16.30
CA ARG A 149 9.27 29.29 -15.47
C ARG A 149 10.10 28.07 -15.84
N GLY A 150 10.36 27.82 -17.12
CA GLY A 150 11.21 26.72 -17.57
C GLY A 150 12.67 26.89 -17.15
N ARG A 151 13.19 28.12 -17.11
CA ARG A 151 14.53 28.41 -16.57
C ARG A 151 14.58 28.22 -15.06
N LYS A 152 13.68 28.85 -14.31
CA LYS A 152 13.59 28.69 -12.86
C LYS A 152 13.42 27.22 -12.50
N HIS A 153 12.47 26.52 -13.11
CA HIS A 153 12.25 25.08 -12.91
C HIS A 153 13.51 24.23 -13.18
N ARG A 154 14.30 24.53 -14.20
CA ARG A 154 15.59 23.83 -14.41
C ARG A 154 16.58 24.11 -13.28
N GLU A 155 16.72 25.38 -12.89
CA GLU A 155 17.55 25.76 -11.73
C GLU A 155 17.08 25.03 -10.44
N LEU A 156 15.78 24.81 -10.28
CA LEU A 156 15.20 24.04 -9.16
C LEU A 156 15.48 22.53 -9.24
N LEU A 157 15.46 21.95 -10.45
CA LEU A 157 15.82 20.56 -10.65
C LEU A 157 17.31 20.33 -10.37
N ASP A 158 18.16 21.30 -10.72
CA ASP A 158 19.60 21.27 -10.51
C ASP A 158 19.98 21.31 -9.02
N LEU A 159 19.09 21.82 -8.15
CA LEU A 159 19.27 21.80 -6.68
C LEU A 159 18.93 20.43 -6.06
N THR A 160 18.20 19.57 -6.75
CA THR A 160 17.85 18.24 -6.20
C THR A 160 18.87 17.18 -6.59
N ASP A 161 19.59 16.63 -5.62
CA ASP A 161 20.61 15.57 -5.86
C ASP A 161 20.01 14.32 -6.49
N THR A 162 18.85 13.88 -5.99
CA THR A 162 18.18 12.66 -6.45
C THR A 162 16.73 12.92 -6.79
N ARG A 163 16.32 12.57 -8.01
CA ARG A 163 14.92 12.62 -8.45
C ARG A 163 14.45 11.23 -8.82
N ILE A 164 13.43 10.75 -8.11
CA ILE A 164 12.85 9.41 -8.24
C ILE A 164 11.43 9.57 -8.78
N ASP A 165 11.13 8.90 -9.90
CA ASP A 165 9.78 8.82 -10.44
C ASP A 165 9.21 7.42 -10.23
N VAL A 166 8.02 7.32 -9.67
CA VAL A 166 7.35 6.04 -9.38
C VAL A 166 6.17 5.87 -10.34
N VAL A 167 6.34 4.99 -11.30
CA VAL A 167 5.36 4.67 -12.36
C VAL A 167 4.81 3.26 -12.19
N GLY A 168 3.68 2.98 -12.83
CA GLY A 168 3.08 1.65 -12.86
C GLY A 168 1.57 1.67 -12.58
N ILE A 169 0.95 0.50 -12.54
CA ILE A 169 -0.50 0.39 -12.37
C ILE A 169 -0.87 0.45 -10.87
N ARG A 170 -0.24 -0.37 -10.04
CA ARG A 170 -0.52 -0.48 -8.58
C ARG A 170 0.70 -0.28 -7.71
N GLY A 171 0.50 0.03 -6.43
CA GLY A 171 1.60 0.13 -5.45
C GLY A 171 2.39 1.44 -5.48
N LYS A 172 2.09 2.38 -6.40
CA LYS A 172 2.82 3.65 -6.54
C LYS A 172 2.82 4.48 -5.25
N SER A 173 1.65 4.87 -4.75
CA SER A 173 1.54 5.71 -3.55
C SER A 173 2.21 5.05 -2.34
N SER A 174 2.01 3.75 -2.13
CA SER A 174 2.66 3.03 -1.02
C SER A 174 4.19 3.00 -1.16
N THR A 175 4.71 2.86 -2.37
CA THR A 175 6.16 2.94 -2.65
C THR A 175 6.69 4.34 -2.35
N VAL A 176 6.00 5.38 -2.82
CA VAL A 176 6.36 6.79 -2.56
C VAL A 176 6.37 7.10 -1.07
N HIS A 177 5.35 6.66 -0.32
CA HIS A 177 5.29 6.84 1.13
C HIS A 177 6.46 6.15 1.84
N ARG A 178 6.74 4.88 1.51
CA ARG A 178 7.83 4.13 2.16
C ARG A 178 9.19 4.74 1.86
N LEU A 179 9.49 5.04 0.59
CA LEU A 179 10.73 5.71 0.22
C LEU A 179 10.87 7.05 0.96
N SER A 180 9.81 7.86 0.98
CA SER A 180 9.82 9.16 1.66
C SER A 180 10.15 9.03 3.15
N GLU A 181 9.53 8.04 3.80
CA GLU A 181 9.75 7.74 5.21
C GLU A 181 11.20 7.31 5.49
N ILE A 182 11.74 6.38 4.69
CA ILE A 182 13.09 5.86 4.84
C ILE A 182 14.13 6.95 4.63
N PHE A 183 13.99 7.76 3.56
CA PHE A 183 14.89 8.86 3.28
C PHE A 183 14.86 9.92 4.38
N THR A 184 13.67 10.32 4.83
CA THR A 184 13.52 11.28 5.93
C THR A 184 14.19 10.76 7.21
N ARG A 185 13.93 9.49 7.57
CA ARG A 185 14.49 8.85 8.77
C ARG A 185 16.02 8.78 8.72
N ARG A 186 16.60 8.58 7.54
CA ARG A 186 18.07 8.54 7.33
C ARG A 186 18.71 9.91 7.12
N GLY A 187 17.98 10.99 7.40
CA GLY A 187 18.52 12.35 7.42
C GLY A 187 18.57 13.05 6.06
N TYR A 188 17.97 12.48 5.00
CA TYR A 188 17.83 13.17 3.72
C TYR A 188 16.74 14.24 3.78
N ASN A 189 16.92 15.31 3.02
CA ASN A 189 15.86 16.27 2.82
C ASN A 189 14.93 15.73 1.73
N THR A 190 13.74 15.34 2.14
CA THR A 190 12.84 14.55 1.31
C THR A 190 11.63 15.38 0.92
N LEU A 191 11.36 15.45 -0.38
CA LEU A 191 10.09 15.93 -0.94
C LEU A 191 9.42 14.77 -1.64
N ALA A 192 8.21 14.40 -1.26
CA ALA A 192 7.41 13.43 -2.00
C ALA A 192 6.09 14.03 -2.44
N LYS A 193 5.64 13.70 -3.65
CA LYS A 193 4.32 14.09 -4.15
C LYS A 193 3.47 12.85 -4.38
N VAL A 194 2.32 12.81 -3.71
CA VAL A 194 1.32 11.74 -3.84
C VAL A 194 0.11 12.32 -4.57
N THR A 195 -0.28 11.70 -5.68
CA THR A 195 -1.25 12.27 -6.65
C THR A 195 -2.65 11.66 -6.58
N GLY A 196 -2.90 10.71 -5.67
CA GLY A 196 -4.15 9.93 -5.54
C GLY A 196 -5.46 10.73 -5.36
N ASN A 197 -6.48 10.06 -4.81
CA ASN A 197 -7.80 10.68 -4.57
C ASN A 197 -7.73 11.91 -3.66
N ARG A 198 -6.73 11.97 -2.77
CA ARG A 198 -6.37 13.13 -1.95
C ARG A 198 -4.91 13.49 -2.23
N PRO A 199 -4.66 14.39 -3.19
CA PRO A 199 -3.29 14.78 -3.52
C PRO A 199 -2.67 15.54 -2.35
N HIS A 200 -1.43 15.21 -2.02
CA HIS A 200 -0.69 15.85 -0.95
C HIS A 200 0.81 15.73 -1.21
N LEU A 201 1.57 16.58 -0.54
CA LEU A 201 3.02 16.51 -0.47
C LEU A 201 3.43 15.92 0.85
N ILE A 202 4.61 15.31 0.89
CA ILE A 202 5.28 14.91 2.10
C ILE A 202 6.65 15.58 2.09
N VAL A 203 6.86 16.56 2.95
CA VAL A 203 8.13 17.28 3.06
C VAL A 203 8.77 16.87 4.37
N ASN A 204 9.90 16.16 4.38
CA ASN A 204 10.59 15.73 5.61
C ASN A 204 9.66 15.08 6.65
N GLY A 205 8.72 14.27 6.16
CA GLY A 205 7.70 13.64 7.00
C GLY A 205 6.54 14.55 7.41
N PHE A 206 6.30 15.70 6.76
CA PHE A 206 5.12 16.56 6.93
C PHE A 206 4.16 16.43 5.75
N SER A 207 2.90 16.07 6.00
CA SER A 207 1.90 16.08 4.94
C SER A 207 1.33 17.48 4.72
N ILE A 208 1.33 17.94 3.47
CA ILE A 208 0.74 19.22 3.07
C ILE A 208 -0.34 18.94 2.02
N PRO A 209 -1.62 19.25 2.28
CA PRO A 209 -2.70 18.98 1.33
C PRO A 209 -2.57 19.88 0.11
N ILE A 210 -2.98 19.37 -1.04
CA ILE A 210 -3.10 20.16 -2.26
C ILE A 210 -4.59 20.39 -2.54
N GLU A 211 -5.05 21.64 -2.47
CA GLU A 211 -6.43 21.99 -2.80
C GLU A 211 -6.63 22.01 -4.33
N ARG A 212 -7.57 21.20 -4.83
CA ARG A 212 -7.92 21.15 -6.26
C ARG A 212 -9.02 22.16 -6.59
N MET A 213 -8.72 23.13 -7.46
CA MET A 213 -9.72 24.02 -8.05
C MET A 213 -10.30 23.42 -9.36
N GLY A 214 -10.99 22.28 -9.28
CA GLY A 214 -11.71 21.63 -10.40
C GLY A 214 -11.69 20.09 -10.43
N SER A 215 -12.47 19.47 -11.32
CA SER A 215 -12.69 18.01 -11.40
C SER A 215 -11.68 17.23 -12.25
N ASN A 216 -10.74 17.89 -12.95
CA ASN A 216 -9.83 17.24 -13.89
C ASN A 216 -8.37 17.35 -13.44
N VAL A 217 -7.66 16.22 -13.39
CA VAL A 217 -6.19 16.15 -13.25
C VAL A 217 -5.56 16.82 -14.47
N THR A 218 -4.89 17.95 -14.29
CA THR A 218 -4.12 18.55 -15.38
C THR A 218 -2.63 18.33 -15.14
N LEU A 219 -1.92 17.99 -16.21
CA LEU A 219 -0.47 17.81 -16.21
C LEU A 219 0.28 19.07 -15.70
N TYR A 220 -0.39 20.23 -15.78
CA TYR A 220 0.07 21.52 -15.26
C TYR A 220 0.02 21.64 -13.72
N GLU A 221 -0.68 20.76 -12.99
CA GLU A 221 -0.56 20.64 -11.51
C GLU A 221 0.85 20.13 -11.09
N ASN A 222 1.63 19.53 -11.99
CA ASN A 222 3.03 19.17 -11.74
C ASN A 222 3.99 20.37 -11.78
N ILE A 223 3.61 21.45 -12.48
CA ILE A 223 4.45 22.63 -12.68
C ILE A 223 4.36 23.61 -11.52
N HIS A 224 3.15 23.80 -10.98
CA HIS A 224 2.89 24.79 -9.93
C HIS A 224 3.53 24.36 -8.61
N GLY A 225 3.55 23.05 -8.34
CA GLY A 225 4.08 22.55 -7.09
C GLY A 225 5.56 22.85 -6.86
N TYR A 226 6.43 22.46 -7.79
CA TYR A 226 7.89 22.54 -7.58
C TYR A 226 8.39 23.97 -7.25
N GLN A 227 7.72 25.02 -7.75
CA GLN A 227 8.10 26.41 -7.52
C GLN A 227 7.64 26.97 -6.16
N GLU A 228 6.56 26.43 -5.61
CA GLU A 228 5.99 26.84 -4.32
C GLU A 228 6.67 26.10 -3.15
N PHE A 229 7.35 24.98 -3.40
CA PHE A 229 7.88 24.09 -2.35
C PHE A 229 9.31 24.39 -1.92
N ILE A 230 10.07 25.12 -2.73
CA ILE A 230 11.48 25.39 -2.43
C ILE A 230 11.71 26.34 -1.28
N PRO A 231 10.94 27.42 -1.10
CA PRO A 231 11.03 28.21 0.12
C PRO A 231 10.76 27.39 1.38
N VAL A 232 9.89 26.37 1.28
CA VAL A 232 9.60 25.44 2.38
C VAL A 232 10.81 24.52 2.62
N ILE A 233 11.33 23.87 1.58
CA ILE A 233 12.52 23.01 1.67
C ILE A 233 13.72 23.79 2.23
N GLU A 234 14.04 24.95 1.64
CA GLU A 234 15.12 25.87 2.06
C GLU A 234 14.95 26.32 3.52
N SER A 235 13.72 26.57 3.98
CA SER A 235 13.45 26.97 5.37
C SER A 235 13.71 25.87 6.41
N TYR A 236 13.80 24.60 5.98
CA TYR A 236 14.00 23.44 6.85
C TYR A 236 15.39 22.80 6.70
N THR A 237 16.26 23.32 5.83
CA THR A 237 17.56 22.70 5.48
C THR A 237 18.78 23.34 6.15
N PRO A 238 19.60 22.56 6.85
CA PRO A 238 21.03 22.84 7.03
C PRO A 238 21.80 22.53 5.75
N ASP A 239 22.80 23.35 5.41
CA ASP A 239 23.62 23.35 4.18
C ASP A 239 24.40 22.05 3.82
N GLU A 240 24.21 20.94 4.54
CA GLU A 240 25.05 19.72 4.40
C GLU A 240 24.28 18.44 4.01
N ARG A 241 22.95 18.48 3.87
CA ARG A 241 22.12 17.29 3.62
C ARG A 241 21.82 17.10 2.13
N LYS A 242 21.72 15.84 1.69
CA LYS A 242 21.34 15.48 0.32
C LYS A 242 19.83 15.61 0.10
N ASP A 243 19.45 16.17 -1.04
CA ASP A 243 18.05 16.39 -1.43
C ASP A 243 17.50 15.24 -2.29
N VAL A 244 16.38 14.66 -1.86
CA VAL A 244 15.67 13.58 -2.56
C VAL A 244 14.24 13.99 -2.86
N ALA A 245 13.88 14.05 -4.14
CA ALA A 245 12.52 14.29 -4.58
C ALA A 245 11.90 13.03 -5.19
N ILE A 246 10.68 12.69 -4.78
CA ILE A 246 9.98 11.45 -5.13
C ILE A 246 8.60 11.80 -5.70
N PHE A 247 8.30 11.34 -6.91
CA PHE A 247 7.04 11.67 -7.59
C PHE A 247 6.21 10.43 -7.86
N GLU A 248 4.95 10.44 -7.41
CA GLU A 248 3.95 9.51 -7.93
C GLU A 248 3.52 9.96 -9.32
N ASN A 249 3.79 9.13 -10.34
CA ASN A 249 3.41 9.43 -11.71
C ASN A 249 2.15 8.66 -12.10
N GLN A 250 1.07 9.41 -12.27
CA GLN A 250 -0.24 8.91 -12.71
C GLN A 250 -0.45 8.96 -14.21
N ALA A 251 0.58 9.24 -15.01
CA ALA A 251 0.40 9.34 -16.43
C ALA A 251 -0.18 8.05 -17.03
N ILE A 252 -1.42 8.17 -17.51
CA ILE A 252 -2.25 7.11 -18.06
C ILE A 252 -2.04 6.88 -19.57
N THR A 253 -1.04 7.52 -20.19
CA THR A 253 -0.68 7.33 -21.61
C THR A 253 0.84 7.44 -21.80
N GLU A 254 1.40 6.76 -22.80
CA GLU A 254 2.84 6.85 -23.17
C GLU A 254 3.30 8.32 -23.33
N TYR A 255 2.50 9.14 -24.01
CA TYR A 255 2.84 10.54 -24.28
C TYR A 255 2.87 11.39 -23.02
N THR A 256 1.90 11.22 -22.11
CA THR A 256 1.87 11.98 -20.86
C THR A 256 2.99 11.55 -19.92
N THR A 257 3.31 10.25 -19.85
CA THR A 257 4.41 9.76 -18.99
C THR A 257 5.75 10.28 -19.50
N ARG A 258 5.96 10.20 -20.82
CA ARG A 258 7.18 10.71 -21.44
C ARG A 258 7.34 12.21 -21.24
N MET A 259 6.27 12.99 -21.39
CA MET A 259 6.33 14.44 -21.15
C MET A 259 6.62 14.76 -19.67
N VAL A 260 6.02 14.04 -18.71
CA VAL A 260 6.36 14.16 -17.28
C VAL A 260 7.85 13.90 -17.06
N ASN A 261 8.39 12.83 -17.64
CA ASN A 261 9.77 12.43 -17.38
C ASN A 261 10.79 13.32 -18.09
N ASP A 262 10.57 13.61 -19.38
CA ASP A 262 11.52 14.38 -20.21
C ASP A 262 11.51 15.88 -19.88
N VAL A 263 10.38 16.42 -19.41
CA VAL A 263 10.19 17.88 -19.24
C VAL A 263 10.11 18.31 -17.78
N PHE A 264 9.44 17.52 -16.92
CA PHE A 264 9.03 18.00 -15.59
C PHE A 264 9.79 17.36 -14.42
N VAL A 265 10.08 16.06 -14.47
CA VAL A 265 10.75 15.37 -13.36
C VAL A 265 12.24 15.17 -13.64
N LYS A 266 12.62 14.86 -14.89
CA LYS A 266 13.99 14.46 -15.28
C LYS A 266 14.60 13.47 -14.27
N PRO A 267 13.95 12.31 -14.05
CA PRO A 267 14.35 11.39 -13.00
C PRO A 267 15.75 10.81 -13.21
N HIS A 268 16.51 10.73 -12.13
CA HIS A 268 17.71 9.91 -12.04
C HIS A 268 17.33 8.42 -11.93
N ILE A 269 16.25 8.14 -11.19
CA ILE A 269 15.74 6.79 -10.96
C ILE A 269 14.26 6.72 -11.35
N VAL A 270 13.86 5.69 -12.09
CA VAL A 270 12.44 5.36 -12.33
C VAL A 270 12.13 4.00 -11.72
N VAL A 271 11.18 3.96 -10.79
CA VAL A 271 10.67 2.71 -10.21
C VAL A 271 9.41 2.30 -10.97
N VAL A 272 9.46 1.19 -11.69
CA VAL A 272 8.29 0.61 -12.36
C VAL A 272 7.67 -0.45 -11.45
N THR A 273 6.53 -0.16 -10.84
CA THR A 273 5.96 -1.02 -9.79
C THR A 273 5.33 -2.32 -10.31
N ASN A 274 4.67 -2.29 -11.48
CA ASN A 274 4.13 -3.48 -12.16
C ASN A 274 3.51 -3.12 -13.51
N VAL A 275 3.43 -4.09 -14.42
CA VAL A 275 2.71 -4.01 -15.69
C VAL A 275 1.45 -4.88 -15.63
N ARG A 276 0.27 -4.24 -15.63
CA ARG A 276 -1.02 -4.95 -15.51
C ARG A 276 -2.00 -4.50 -16.58
N GLN A 277 -2.89 -5.41 -16.99
CA GLN A 277 -4.04 -5.12 -17.86
C GLN A 277 -5.12 -4.37 -17.07
N ASP A 278 -4.81 -3.13 -16.70
CA ASP A 278 -5.79 -2.15 -16.23
C ASP A 278 -5.68 -0.92 -17.15
N HIS A 279 -6.75 -0.14 -17.28
CA HIS A 279 -6.77 1.04 -18.15
C HIS A 279 -6.45 0.76 -19.64
N LEU A 280 -7.01 -0.33 -20.18
CA LEU A 280 -6.79 -0.79 -21.57
C LEU A 280 -7.18 0.22 -22.66
N SER A 281 -7.98 1.24 -22.31
CA SER A 281 -8.37 2.31 -23.23
C SER A 281 -7.29 3.37 -23.43
N THR A 282 -6.23 3.42 -22.62
CA THR A 282 -5.27 4.54 -22.63
C THR A 282 -3.79 4.12 -22.69
N LEU A 283 -3.38 2.99 -22.08
CA LEU A 283 -1.96 2.57 -22.05
C LEU A 283 -1.60 1.49 -23.09
N GLY A 284 -2.59 0.76 -23.60
CA GLY A 284 -2.38 -0.36 -24.51
C GLY A 284 -3.44 -1.44 -24.33
N ARG A 285 -3.62 -2.27 -25.34
CA ARG A 285 -4.64 -3.33 -25.40
C ARG A 285 -4.20 -4.61 -24.68
N ASP A 286 -2.90 -4.76 -24.43
CA ASP A 286 -2.31 -5.91 -23.72
C ASP A 286 -1.10 -5.49 -22.84
N LYS A 287 -0.56 -6.44 -22.06
CA LYS A 287 0.57 -6.18 -21.17
C LYS A 287 1.83 -5.74 -21.91
N SER A 288 2.05 -6.23 -23.13
CA SER A 288 3.24 -5.93 -23.92
C SER A 288 3.21 -4.48 -24.43
N GLU A 289 2.05 -3.99 -24.86
CA GLU A 289 1.85 -2.58 -25.23
C GLU A 289 2.04 -1.65 -24.02
N ILE A 290 1.53 -2.02 -22.85
CA ILE A 290 1.71 -1.24 -21.61
C ILE A 290 3.19 -1.22 -21.20
N ALA A 291 3.87 -2.37 -21.21
CA ALA A 291 5.31 -2.46 -20.95
C ALA A 291 6.12 -1.59 -21.92
N ARG A 292 5.75 -1.59 -23.20
CA ARG A 292 6.35 -0.73 -24.23
C ARG A 292 6.14 0.74 -23.94
N ALA A 293 4.94 1.14 -23.55
CA ALA A 293 4.63 2.53 -23.19
C ALA A 293 5.51 3.00 -22.03
N PHE A 294 5.67 2.18 -20.98
CA PHE A 294 6.58 2.51 -19.88
C PHE A 294 8.03 2.61 -20.34
N ALA A 295 8.56 1.60 -21.04
CA ALA A 295 9.94 1.60 -21.53
C ALA A 295 10.25 2.82 -22.42
N ARG A 296 9.30 3.24 -23.26
CA ARG A 296 9.43 4.42 -24.13
C ARG A 296 9.26 5.76 -23.43
N SER A 297 8.77 5.76 -22.21
CA SER A 297 8.68 6.97 -21.38
C SER A 297 9.96 7.23 -20.57
N ILE A 298 10.92 6.31 -20.58
CA ILE A 298 12.16 6.43 -19.80
C ILE A 298 13.12 7.42 -20.48
N PRO A 299 13.62 8.44 -19.76
CA PRO A 299 14.65 9.35 -20.27
C PRO A 299 16.01 8.67 -20.41
N LYS A 300 16.90 9.26 -21.22
CA LYS A 300 18.28 8.81 -21.33
C LYS A 300 19.04 9.08 -20.02
N GLY A 301 19.93 8.15 -19.63
CA GLY A 301 20.77 8.30 -18.43
C GLY A 301 20.05 7.99 -17.11
N THR A 302 18.81 7.50 -17.18
CA THR A 302 18.02 7.09 -16.02
C THR A 302 18.32 5.63 -15.66
N VAL A 303 18.33 5.32 -14.36
CA VAL A 303 18.33 3.94 -13.85
C VAL A 303 16.89 3.50 -13.60
N VAL A 304 16.49 2.38 -14.20
CA VAL A 304 15.15 1.82 -14.04
C VAL A 304 15.19 0.67 -13.04
N ILE A 305 14.47 0.80 -11.93
CA ILE A 305 14.20 -0.30 -11.00
C ILE A 305 12.89 -0.95 -11.42
N ASN A 306 12.96 -2.13 -12.01
CA ASN A 306 11.82 -2.82 -12.60
C ASN A 306 11.29 -3.92 -11.66
N CYS A 307 10.09 -3.71 -11.11
CA CYS A 307 9.43 -4.67 -10.23
C CYS A 307 8.61 -5.73 -11.00
N GLU A 308 8.46 -5.63 -12.33
CA GLU A 308 7.75 -6.65 -13.12
C GLU A 308 8.45 -8.00 -12.97
N GLN A 309 7.70 -9.07 -12.68
CA GLN A 309 8.25 -10.42 -12.40
C GLN A 309 8.14 -11.37 -13.61
N ASN A 310 7.39 -11.01 -14.65
CA ASN A 310 7.33 -11.82 -15.86
C ASN A 310 8.61 -11.67 -16.70
N GLU A 311 9.38 -12.75 -16.83
CA GLU A 311 10.69 -12.75 -17.53
C GLU A 311 10.60 -12.27 -18.99
N VAL A 312 9.52 -12.60 -19.71
CA VAL A 312 9.32 -12.17 -21.10
C VAL A 312 9.15 -10.65 -21.18
N LEU A 313 8.35 -10.08 -20.26
CA LEU A 313 8.19 -8.62 -20.16
C LEU A 313 9.47 -7.95 -19.68
N GLN A 314 10.20 -8.54 -18.74
CA GLN A 314 11.51 -8.02 -18.29
C GLN A 314 12.52 -7.94 -19.44
N ASP A 315 12.70 -9.01 -20.21
CA ASP A 315 13.64 -9.04 -21.35
C ASP A 315 13.24 -8.01 -22.42
N TYR A 316 11.95 -7.92 -22.72
CA TYR A 316 11.43 -6.93 -23.64
C TYR A 316 11.67 -5.49 -23.17
N MET A 317 11.32 -5.18 -21.92
CA MET A 317 11.52 -3.85 -21.33
C MET A 317 13.00 -3.49 -21.29
N LYS A 318 13.88 -4.42 -20.90
CA LYS A 318 15.33 -4.22 -20.89
C LYS A 318 15.84 -3.77 -22.24
N LYS A 319 15.51 -4.49 -23.32
CA LYS A 319 15.92 -4.14 -24.68
C LYS A 319 15.45 -2.75 -25.09
N GLU A 320 14.21 -2.38 -24.77
CA GLU A 320 13.66 -1.07 -25.15
C GLU A 320 14.24 0.09 -24.30
N ILE A 321 14.52 -0.14 -23.01
CA ILE A 321 15.12 0.84 -22.10
C ILE A 321 16.59 1.10 -22.49
N GLU A 322 17.37 0.04 -22.73
CA GLU A 322 18.79 0.15 -23.11
C GLU A 322 18.97 0.86 -24.45
N LYS A 323 18.08 0.62 -25.43
CA LYS A 323 18.07 1.36 -26.71
C LYS A 323 17.92 2.86 -26.54
N ARG A 324 17.35 3.32 -25.41
CA ARG A 324 17.18 4.75 -25.09
C ARG A 324 18.36 5.32 -24.30
N GLY A 325 19.37 4.50 -24.00
CA GLY A 325 20.54 4.89 -23.21
C GLY A 325 20.25 5.03 -21.72
N ALA A 326 19.29 4.26 -21.21
CA ALA A 326 19.02 4.07 -19.78
C ALA A 326 19.47 2.66 -19.36
N THR A 327 19.61 2.43 -18.05
CA THR A 327 19.94 1.12 -17.48
C THR A 327 18.72 0.53 -16.78
N VAL A 328 18.68 -0.79 -16.63
CA VAL A 328 17.59 -1.47 -15.92
C VAL A 328 18.15 -2.47 -14.92
N ARG A 329 17.51 -2.53 -13.74
CA ARG A 329 17.74 -3.51 -12.68
C ARG A 329 16.40 -4.16 -12.37
N ASN A 330 16.28 -5.46 -12.63
CA ASN A 330 15.08 -6.21 -12.26
C ASN A 330 15.15 -6.53 -10.77
N VAL A 331 14.03 -6.33 -10.07
CA VAL A 331 13.93 -6.62 -8.63
C VAL A 331 13.72 -8.11 -8.43
N GLU A 332 14.67 -8.74 -7.76
CA GLU A 332 14.57 -10.12 -7.32
C GLU A 332 13.79 -10.21 -6.01
N VAL A 333 12.77 -11.06 -5.98
CA VAL A 333 11.97 -11.35 -4.79
C VAL A 333 12.44 -12.70 -4.18
N PRO A 334 12.90 -12.71 -2.91
CA PRO A 334 13.24 -13.92 -2.18
C PRO A 334 12.11 -14.93 -2.18
N GLU A 335 12.45 -16.22 -2.21
CA GLU A 335 11.48 -17.33 -2.35
C GLU A 335 10.34 -17.27 -1.33
N GLU A 336 10.68 -16.99 -0.05
CA GLU A 336 9.71 -16.86 1.05
C GLU A 336 8.74 -15.68 0.91
N HIS A 337 9.07 -14.68 0.09
CA HIS A 337 8.23 -13.52 -0.17
C HIS A 337 7.52 -13.56 -1.53
N ARG A 338 7.76 -14.60 -2.35
CA ARG A 338 7.11 -14.73 -3.66
C ARG A 338 5.60 -14.88 -3.52
N GLY A 339 4.87 -14.17 -4.36
CA GLY A 339 3.40 -14.18 -4.37
C GLY A 339 2.76 -13.35 -3.24
N LEU A 340 3.54 -12.83 -2.29
CA LEU A 340 3.02 -11.87 -1.31
C LEU A 340 2.70 -10.55 -1.99
N LEU A 341 1.58 -9.94 -1.59
CA LEU A 341 1.10 -8.69 -2.15
C LEU A 341 2.11 -7.57 -1.88
N GLY A 342 2.60 -6.93 -2.94
CA GLY A 342 3.53 -5.80 -2.87
C GLY A 342 4.98 -6.20 -2.57
N SER A 343 5.31 -7.49 -2.57
CA SER A 343 6.68 -7.99 -2.39
C SER A 343 7.67 -7.34 -3.34
N GLU A 344 7.31 -7.21 -4.61
CA GLU A 344 8.12 -6.60 -5.66
C GLU A 344 8.41 -5.12 -5.37
N THR A 345 7.45 -4.40 -4.80
CA THR A 345 7.62 -2.98 -4.45
C THR A 345 8.39 -2.80 -3.14
N VAL A 346 8.24 -3.72 -2.18
CA VAL A 346 8.99 -3.65 -0.91
C VAL A 346 10.46 -3.98 -1.14
N HIS A 347 10.78 -5.03 -1.90
CA HIS A 347 12.16 -5.37 -2.22
C HIS A 347 12.83 -4.32 -3.11
N SER A 348 12.07 -3.61 -3.96
CA SER A 348 12.60 -2.50 -4.76
C SER A 348 13.20 -1.36 -3.93
N LEU A 349 12.78 -1.19 -2.67
CA LEU A 349 13.30 -0.14 -1.78
C LEU A 349 14.82 -0.27 -1.65
N ASN A 350 15.33 -1.49 -1.49
CA ASN A 350 16.77 -1.73 -1.37
C ASN A 350 17.53 -1.45 -2.67
N TYR A 351 16.92 -1.66 -3.83
CA TYR A 351 17.52 -1.32 -5.12
C TYR A 351 17.63 0.20 -5.31
N VAL A 352 16.61 0.95 -4.89
CA VAL A 352 16.63 2.41 -4.90
C VAL A 352 17.69 2.95 -3.93
N LEU A 353 17.76 2.39 -2.72
CA LEU A 353 18.73 2.78 -1.71
C LEU A 353 20.17 2.52 -2.14
N ASP A 354 20.43 1.37 -2.77
CA ASP A 354 21.73 1.04 -3.34
C ASP A 354 22.15 2.05 -4.42
N GLU A 355 21.23 2.43 -5.32
CA GLU A 355 21.51 3.40 -6.39
C GLU A 355 21.90 4.80 -5.86
N VAL A 356 21.35 5.22 -4.72
CA VAL A 356 21.70 6.50 -4.08
C VAL A 356 22.89 6.38 -3.11
N GLY A 357 23.48 5.19 -2.98
CA GLY A 357 24.60 4.93 -2.07
C GLY A 357 24.20 4.85 -0.59
N SER A 358 22.95 4.52 -0.29
CA SER A 358 22.45 4.27 1.07
C SER A 358 22.45 2.77 1.37
N GLY A 359 22.72 2.38 2.63
CA GLY A 359 22.72 0.97 3.03
C GLY A 359 21.35 0.30 2.84
N PRO A 360 21.27 -1.03 2.70
CA PRO A 360 19.98 -1.70 2.56
C PRO A 360 19.15 -1.60 3.84
N ILE A 361 17.84 -1.79 3.72
CA ILE A 361 16.93 -2.06 4.83
C ILE A 361 17.13 -3.52 5.25
N PRO A 362 17.21 -3.82 6.55
CA PRO A 362 17.27 -5.19 7.06
C PRO A 362 16.12 -6.06 6.54
N PHE A 363 16.40 -7.35 6.37
CA PHE A 363 15.44 -8.30 5.83
C PHE A 363 14.16 -8.37 6.69
N GLU A 364 14.30 -8.40 8.01
CA GLU A 364 13.16 -8.52 8.93
C GLU A 364 12.28 -7.26 8.97
N GLU A 365 12.84 -6.09 8.66
CA GLU A 365 12.06 -4.86 8.47
C GLU A 365 11.22 -4.93 7.18
N LEU A 366 11.79 -5.43 6.08
CA LEU A 366 11.06 -5.67 4.83
C LEU A 366 9.94 -6.72 5.02
N ASP A 367 10.25 -7.80 5.72
CA ASP A 367 9.28 -8.83 6.10
C ASP A 367 8.15 -8.24 6.96
N SER A 368 8.48 -7.36 7.92
CA SER A 368 7.47 -6.65 8.72
C SER A 368 6.56 -5.77 7.86
N TYR A 369 7.11 -5.06 6.86
CA TYR A 369 6.33 -4.30 5.89
C TYR A 369 5.37 -5.17 5.09
N LEU A 370 5.83 -6.36 4.67
CA LEU A 370 5.05 -7.36 3.93
C LEU A 370 3.92 -7.91 4.80
N LYS A 371 4.24 -8.37 5.99
CA LYS A 371 3.32 -8.95 6.97
C LYS A 371 2.22 -7.97 7.41
N ALA A 372 2.51 -6.67 7.47
CA ALA A 372 1.53 -5.65 7.83
C ALA A 372 0.54 -5.30 6.71
N MET A 373 0.87 -5.60 5.45
CA MET A 373 -0.02 -5.34 4.31
C MET A 373 -0.73 -6.58 3.76
N GLN A 374 -0.31 -7.80 4.15
CA GLN A 374 -1.06 -9.00 3.78
C GLN A 374 -2.43 -9.00 4.46
N PRO A 375 -3.51 -9.38 3.76
CA PRO A 375 -4.78 -9.64 4.42
C PRO A 375 -4.62 -10.80 5.39
N ARG A 376 -5.45 -10.81 6.43
CA ARG A 376 -5.46 -11.86 7.46
C ARG A 376 -6.83 -12.52 7.51
N TRP A 377 -6.85 -13.77 7.95
CA TRP A 377 -8.08 -14.44 8.36
C TRP A 377 -8.68 -13.72 9.55
N MET A 378 -9.99 -13.59 9.55
CA MET A 378 -10.78 -13.04 10.64
C MET A 378 -11.71 -14.14 11.15
N GLU A 379 -11.88 -14.23 12.47
CA GLU A 379 -12.79 -15.18 13.10
C GLU A 379 -14.22 -14.59 13.13
N LEU A 380 -15.18 -15.39 12.70
CA LEU A 380 -16.62 -15.16 12.84
C LEU A 380 -17.20 -16.23 13.79
N GLU A 381 -18.47 -16.10 14.15
CA GLU A 381 -19.13 -17.10 14.99
C GLU A 381 -19.22 -18.45 14.24
N GLY A 382 -18.29 -19.37 14.54
CA GLY A 382 -18.27 -20.73 13.99
C GLY A 382 -17.54 -20.91 12.65
N CYS A 383 -16.93 -19.87 12.09
CA CYS A 383 -16.13 -19.98 10.86
C CYS A 383 -15.05 -18.90 10.76
N THR A 384 -14.17 -19.02 9.77
CA THR A 384 -13.14 -18.02 9.46
C THR A 384 -13.45 -17.34 8.14
N ILE A 385 -13.11 -16.06 7.99
CA ILE A 385 -13.31 -15.32 6.75
C ILE A 385 -12.02 -14.63 6.30
N PHE A 386 -11.72 -14.72 5.01
CA PHE A 386 -10.60 -14.06 4.37
C PHE A 386 -11.12 -13.11 3.29
N ASN A 387 -10.86 -11.81 3.47
CA ASN A 387 -11.30 -10.80 2.52
C ASN A 387 -10.23 -10.57 1.43
N ALA A 388 -10.35 -11.30 0.31
CA ALA A 388 -9.53 -11.12 -0.88
C ALA A 388 -10.14 -10.15 -1.91
N ALA A 389 -11.28 -9.53 -1.60
CA ALA A 389 -11.97 -8.60 -2.50
C ALA A 389 -11.21 -7.27 -2.66
N GLU A 390 -10.43 -6.86 -1.65
CA GLU A 390 -9.56 -5.67 -1.76
C GLU A 390 -8.38 -5.89 -2.72
N VAL A 391 -8.10 -7.15 -3.07
CA VAL A 391 -6.98 -7.55 -3.93
C VAL A 391 -7.49 -7.80 -5.35
N ASN A 392 -6.62 -7.61 -6.35
CA ASN A 392 -7.01 -7.80 -7.75
C ASN A 392 -7.15 -9.29 -8.09
N ASP A 393 -8.06 -9.62 -9.02
CA ASP A 393 -8.43 -11.00 -9.39
C ASP A 393 -7.25 -11.98 -9.59
N VAL A 394 -6.18 -11.55 -10.30
CA VAL A 394 -4.98 -12.39 -10.53
C VAL A 394 -4.14 -12.56 -9.26
N GLU A 395 -3.96 -11.50 -8.47
CA GLU A 395 -3.23 -11.57 -7.19
C GLU A 395 -4.04 -12.29 -6.11
N SER A 396 -5.35 -12.04 -6.07
CA SER A 396 -6.28 -12.69 -5.15
C SER A 396 -6.21 -14.19 -5.34
N THR A 397 -6.09 -14.67 -6.58
CA THR A 397 -5.99 -16.10 -6.89
C THR A 397 -4.75 -16.75 -6.23
N GLU A 398 -3.56 -16.20 -6.45
CA GLU A 398 -2.32 -16.74 -5.88
C GLU A 398 -2.27 -16.57 -4.36
N MET A 399 -2.73 -15.43 -3.87
CA MET A 399 -2.85 -15.16 -2.43
C MET A 399 -3.80 -16.16 -1.76
N ILE A 400 -4.96 -16.42 -2.37
CA ILE A 400 -5.91 -17.43 -1.89
C ILE A 400 -5.21 -18.78 -1.86
N ARG A 401 -4.52 -19.20 -2.93
CA ARG A 401 -3.78 -20.47 -2.95
C ARG A 401 -2.83 -20.62 -1.75
N GLN A 402 -2.03 -19.58 -1.46
CA GLN A 402 -1.13 -19.59 -0.30
C GLN A 402 -1.88 -19.70 1.02
N GLN A 403 -3.03 -19.03 1.16
CA GLN A 403 -3.88 -19.10 2.35
C GLN A 403 -4.67 -20.41 2.48
N LEU A 404 -4.84 -21.16 1.40
CA LEU A 404 -5.51 -22.46 1.38
C LEU A 404 -4.61 -23.62 1.78
N ALA A 405 -3.30 -23.42 1.86
CA ALA A 405 -2.38 -24.45 2.29
C ALA A 405 -2.80 -25.01 3.67
N GLY A 406 -3.10 -26.31 3.74
CA GLY A 406 -3.55 -26.98 4.96
C GLY A 406 -5.06 -26.90 5.26
N LYS A 407 -5.90 -26.32 4.39
CA LYS A 407 -7.37 -26.32 4.54
C LYS A 407 -8.01 -27.37 3.64
N ASN A 408 -8.97 -28.14 4.17
CA ASN A 408 -9.63 -29.21 3.42
C ASN A 408 -10.68 -28.70 2.42
N LYS A 409 -11.48 -27.69 2.79
CA LYS A 409 -12.49 -27.05 1.93
C LYS A 409 -12.72 -25.60 2.29
N ILE A 410 -13.19 -24.79 1.34
CA ILE A 410 -13.59 -23.40 1.54
C ILE A 410 -14.95 -23.09 0.89
N LEU A 411 -15.52 -21.95 1.27
CA LEU A 411 -16.69 -21.35 0.65
C LEU A 411 -16.31 -20.04 -0.05
N PRO A 412 -16.16 -20.03 -1.39
CA PRO A 412 -15.92 -18.80 -2.13
C PRO A 412 -17.21 -17.99 -2.30
N PHE A 413 -17.12 -16.69 -2.02
CA PHE A 413 -18.14 -15.69 -2.34
C PHE A 413 -17.55 -14.68 -3.33
N VAL A 414 -18.11 -14.59 -4.54
CA VAL A 414 -17.61 -13.73 -5.61
C VAL A 414 -18.62 -12.62 -5.91
N TYR A 415 -18.21 -11.37 -5.77
CA TYR A 415 -19.04 -10.22 -6.12
C TYR A 415 -18.66 -9.61 -7.48
N LEU A 416 -19.59 -9.61 -8.43
CA LEU A 416 -19.39 -9.21 -9.83
C LEU A 416 -20.04 -7.86 -10.15
N ARG A 417 -19.38 -7.08 -11.02
CA ARG A 417 -19.87 -5.78 -11.52
C ARG A 417 -19.99 -5.79 -13.05
N ASP A 418 -20.97 -5.04 -13.57
CA ASP A 418 -21.36 -5.04 -14.99
C ASP A 418 -20.25 -4.62 -15.97
N GLU A 419 -19.35 -3.72 -15.54
CA GLU A 419 -18.42 -3.01 -16.43
C GLU A 419 -17.04 -3.67 -16.61
N ARG A 420 -16.80 -4.83 -15.98
CA ARG A 420 -15.47 -5.49 -15.95
C ARG A 420 -15.52 -6.98 -16.35
N ARG A 421 -16.24 -7.31 -17.42
CA ARG A 421 -16.46 -8.71 -17.87
C ARG A 421 -15.19 -9.54 -18.09
N GLY A 422 -14.09 -8.94 -18.55
CA GLY A 422 -12.82 -9.65 -18.77
C GLY A 422 -12.16 -10.16 -17.48
N ARG A 423 -12.45 -9.53 -16.33
CA ARG A 423 -11.94 -9.89 -15.00
C ARG A 423 -12.67 -11.07 -14.39
N SER A 424 -13.95 -11.22 -14.70
CA SER A 424 -14.77 -12.33 -14.24
C SER A 424 -14.27 -13.68 -14.79
N PHE A 425 -13.61 -13.71 -15.96
CA PHE A 425 -13.18 -14.97 -16.57
C PHE A 425 -12.01 -15.64 -15.81
N SER A 426 -11.07 -14.89 -15.23
CA SER A 426 -9.98 -15.48 -14.45
C SER A 426 -10.49 -16.19 -13.19
N PHE A 427 -11.52 -15.63 -12.54
CA PHE A 427 -12.17 -16.28 -11.41
C PHE A 427 -12.87 -17.58 -11.81
N VAL A 428 -13.52 -17.63 -12.97
CA VAL A 428 -14.14 -18.87 -13.47
C VAL A 428 -13.12 -20.01 -13.57
N ASN A 429 -12.00 -19.76 -14.25
CA ASN A 429 -10.96 -20.78 -14.43
C ASN A 429 -10.42 -21.27 -13.09
N TYR A 430 -10.17 -20.34 -12.17
CA TYR A 430 -9.65 -20.68 -10.84
C TYR A 430 -10.65 -21.48 -10.01
N LEU A 431 -11.90 -21.04 -9.94
CA LEU A 431 -12.95 -21.73 -9.16
C LEU A 431 -13.25 -23.12 -9.73
N ASN A 432 -13.27 -23.26 -11.06
CA ASN A 432 -13.39 -24.56 -11.71
C ASN A 432 -12.25 -25.49 -11.34
N HIS A 433 -11.02 -24.96 -11.30
CA HIS A 433 -9.89 -25.75 -10.85
C HIS A 433 -10.01 -26.18 -9.38
N LEU A 434 -10.38 -25.26 -8.48
CA LEU A 434 -10.60 -25.59 -7.07
C LEU A 434 -11.69 -26.66 -6.90
N PHE A 435 -12.76 -26.58 -7.70
CA PHE A 435 -13.84 -27.57 -7.69
C PHE A 435 -13.37 -28.95 -8.16
N GLU A 436 -12.64 -29.00 -9.27
CA GLU A 436 -12.07 -30.25 -9.80
C GLU A 436 -11.09 -30.92 -8.84
N LYS A 437 -10.38 -30.12 -8.03
CA LYS A 437 -9.48 -30.61 -6.99
C LYS A 437 -10.20 -30.92 -5.66
N GLY A 438 -11.50 -30.65 -5.55
CA GLY A 438 -12.31 -30.95 -4.37
C GLY A 438 -12.13 -29.95 -3.21
N TYR A 439 -11.55 -28.77 -3.46
CA TYR A 439 -11.37 -27.72 -2.45
C TYR A 439 -12.63 -26.88 -2.21
N ILE A 440 -13.61 -26.92 -3.12
CA ILE A 440 -14.90 -26.24 -2.98
C ILE A 440 -16.04 -27.17 -3.37
N ASP A 441 -17.18 -27.02 -2.70
CA ASP A 441 -18.42 -27.77 -3.02
C ASP A 441 -19.46 -26.89 -3.73
N GLU A 442 -19.43 -25.58 -3.48
CA GLU A 442 -20.35 -24.61 -4.06
C GLU A 442 -19.67 -23.24 -4.19
N VAL A 443 -20.24 -22.37 -5.02
CA VAL A 443 -19.80 -20.98 -5.17
C VAL A 443 -20.98 -20.06 -4.91
N LEU A 444 -20.80 -19.09 -4.02
CA LEU A 444 -21.75 -18.02 -3.81
C LEU A 444 -21.39 -16.84 -4.72
N VAL A 445 -22.37 -16.30 -5.45
CA VAL A 445 -22.14 -15.23 -6.43
C VAL A 445 -23.08 -14.07 -6.16
N GLY A 446 -22.54 -12.90 -5.86
CA GLY A 446 -23.30 -11.66 -5.69
C GLY A 446 -23.10 -10.70 -6.87
N GLY A 447 -24.09 -9.88 -7.17
CA GLY A 447 -23.95 -8.78 -8.13
C GLY A 447 -25.18 -8.52 -8.96
N ARG A 448 -25.08 -7.56 -9.90
CA ARG A 448 -26.19 -7.19 -10.79
C ARG A 448 -26.30 -8.10 -12.02
N THR A 449 -25.17 -8.51 -12.58
CA THR A 449 -25.12 -9.41 -13.75
C THR A 449 -24.23 -10.61 -13.47
N THR A 450 -24.83 -11.70 -13.00
CA THR A 450 -24.13 -12.92 -12.55
C THR A 450 -24.30 -14.10 -13.52
N ASP A 451 -25.37 -14.14 -14.32
CA ASP A 451 -25.69 -15.29 -15.19
C ASP A 451 -24.58 -15.71 -16.17
N PRO A 452 -23.87 -14.80 -16.87
CA PRO A 452 -22.79 -15.20 -17.76
C PRO A 452 -21.64 -15.86 -17.00
N PHE A 453 -21.38 -15.43 -15.77
CA PHE A 453 -20.32 -16.00 -14.94
C PHE A 453 -20.72 -17.38 -14.43
N VAL A 454 -21.92 -17.50 -13.87
CA VAL A 454 -22.47 -18.75 -13.34
C VAL A 454 -22.53 -19.84 -14.40
N ARG A 455 -22.93 -19.52 -15.64
CA ARG A 455 -22.98 -20.50 -16.74
C ARG A 455 -21.64 -21.13 -17.09
N ASN A 456 -20.53 -20.50 -16.74
CA ASN A 456 -19.20 -21.03 -17.01
C ASN A 456 -18.57 -21.74 -15.80
N LEU A 457 -19.26 -21.76 -14.64
CA LEU A 457 -18.82 -22.49 -13.45
C LEU A 457 -19.30 -23.94 -13.50
N LYS A 458 -18.40 -24.86 -13.10
CA LYS A 458 -18.67 -26.30 -12.95
C LYS A 458 -19.27 -26.63 -11.58
N ALA A 459 -18.91 -25.84 -10.56
CA ALA A 459 -19.43 -25.98 -9.22
C ALA A 459 -20.90 -25.54 -9.14
N PRO A 460 -21.73 -26.16 -8.29
CA PRO A 460 -23.04 -25.64 -7.90
C PRO A 460 -22.93 -24.17 -7.46
N THR A 461 -23.85 -23.33 -7.92
CA THR A 461 -23.83 -21.90 -7.60
C THR A 461 -25.09 -21.44 -6.90
N ARG A 462 -24.95 -20.55 -5.93
CA ARG A 462 -26.06 -19.79 -5.36
C ARG A 462 -25.88 -18.31 -5.64
N GLN A 463 -26.92 -17.66 -6.15
CA GLN A 463 -26.87 -16.26 -6.59
C GLN A 463 -27.55 -15.34 -5.58
N PHE A 464 -26.96 -14.15 -5.39
CA PHE A 464 -27.47 -13.07 -4.55
C PHE A 464 -27.57 -11.79 -5.38
N SER A 465 -28.68 -11.07 -5.21
CA SER A 465 -28.90 -9.76 -5.81
C SER A 465 -28.08 -8.69 -5.09
N ALA A 466 -27.73 -7.62 -5.82
CA ALA A 466 -27.13 -6.42 -5.22
C ALA A 466 -28.05 -5.71 -4.19
N SER A 467 -29.34 -6.04 -4.17
CA SER A 467 -30.33 -5.51 -3.23
C SER A 467 -30.57 -6.38 -2.00
N ASP A 468 -29.92 -7.55 -1.93
CA ASP A 468 -30.14 -8.48 -0.81
C ASP A 468 -29.54 -7.91 0.49
N ASP A 469 -30.12 -8.29 1.63
CA ASP A 469 -29.61 -7.91 2.94
C ASP A 469 -28.30 -8.64 3.21
N VAL A 470 -27.22 -7.86 3.29
CA VAL A 470 -25.86 -8.32 3.57
C VAL A 470 -25.78 -9.19 4.83
N SER A 471 -26.54 -8.84 5.88
CA SER A 471 -26.55 -9.56 7.15
C SER A 471 -27.08 -10.98 6.97
N LEU A 472 -28.14 -11.13 6.16
CA LEU A 472 -28.70 -12.43 5.83
C LEU A 472 -27.76 -13.25 4.95
N VAL A 473 -27.08 -12.62 3.98
CA VAL A 473 -26.08 -13.29 3.15
C VAL A 473 -24.93 -13.81 4.01
N LEU A 474 -24.46 -13.02 4.98
CA LEU A 474 -23.41 -13.42 5.91
C LEU A 474 -23.87 -14.55 6.85
N ASP A 475 -25.09 -14.48 7.39
CA ASP A 475 -25.68 -15.57 8.19
C ASP A 475 -25.72 -16.90 7.41
N GLU A 476 -26.04 -16.83 6.11
CA GLU A 476 -26.06 -18.02 5.25
C GLU A 476 -24.66 -18.60 5.02
N MET A 477 -23.65 -17.74 4.90
CA MET A 477 -22.26 -18.18 4.80
C MET A 477 -21.78 -18.81 6.11
N GLU A 478 -22.05 -18.18 7.25
CA GLU A 478 -21.69 -18.68 8.57
C GLU A 478 -22.30 -20.05 8.87
N LYS A 479 -23.58 -20.26 8.50
CA LYS A 479 -24.28 -21.56 8.67
C LYS A 479 -23.60 -22.73 7.96
N LYS A 480 -22.77 -22.48 6.95
CA LYS A 480 -22.02 -23.53 6.25
C LYS A 480 -20.84 -24.05 7.07
N GLY A 481 -20.34 -23.27 8.04
CA GLY A 481 -19.21 -23.64 8.90
C GLY A 481 -17.89 -23.85 8.14
N LEU A 482 -17.80 -23.40 6.90
CA LEU A 482 -16.59 -23.48 6.08
C LEU A 482 -15.80 -22.17 6.15
N PRO A 483 -14.46 -22.19 6.01
CA PRO A 483 -13.68 -20.97 5.80
C PRO A 483 -14.20 -20.22 4.56
N ILE A 484 -14.61 -18.96 4.75
CA ILE A 484 -15.19 -18.11 3.72
C ILE A 484 -14.08 -17.32 3.04
N ILE A 485 -14.10 -17.24 1.72
CA ILE A 485 -13.21 -16.37 0.95
C ILE A 485 -14.03 -15.40 0.13
N LEU A 486 -13.92 -14.12 0.46
CA LEU A 486 -14.56 -13.05 -0.31
C LEU A 486 -13.66 -12.66 -1.48
N MET A 487 -14.24 -12.59 -2.66
CA MET A 487 -13.57 -12.29 -3.93
C MET A 487 -14.40 -11.26 -4.70
N GLY A 488 -13.76 -10.50 -5.58
CA GLY A 488 -14.45 -9.52 -6.42
C GLY A 488 -14.31 -8.09 -5.92
N ASN A 489 -15.18 -7.18 -6.37
CA ASN A 489 -14.92 -5.74 -6.28
C ASN A 489 -15.42 -5.09 -4.97
N THR A 490 -14.59 -4.31 -4.28
CA THR A 490 -14.92 -3.62 -3.01
C THR A 490 -15.57 -2.25 -3.13
N VAL A 491 -15.70 -1.71 -4.34
CA VAL A 491 -16.25 -0.35 -4.55
C VAL A 491 -17.77 -0.32 -4.57
N ASP A 492 -18.43 -1.48 -4.69
CA ASP A 492 -19.90 -1.57 -4.66
C ASP A 492 -20.44 -1.36 -3.24
N ASP A 493 -21.60 -0.72 -3.12
CA ASP A 493 -22.21 -0.42 -1.82
C ASP A 493 -22.56 -1.69 -1.04
N PHE A 494 -22.95 -2.77 -1.73
CA PHE A 494 -23.16 -4.07 -1.10
C PHE A 494 -21.86 -4.58 -0.44
N MET A 495 -20.74 -4.47 -1.13
CA MET A 495 -19.45 -4.95 -0.61
C MET A 495 -18.88 -4.05 0.50
N ARG A 496 -19.19 -2.76 0.48
CA ARG A 496 -18.90 -1.85 1.61
C ARG A 496 -19.72 -2.21 2.84
N GLN A 497 -21.01 -2.47 2.66
CA GLN A 497 -21.88 -2.93 3.74
C GLN A 497 -21.42 -4.30 4.28
N MET A 498 -21.01 -5.23 3.39
CA MET A 498 -20.42 -6.52 3.76
C MET A 498 -19.17 -6.33 4.62
N GLU A 499 -18.27 -5.42 4.26
CA GLU A 499 -17.08 -5.12 5.09
C GLU A 499 -17.47 -4.57 6.47
N ILE A 500 -18.46 -3.66 6.53
CA ILE A 500 -18.96 -3.10 7.81
C ILE A 500 -19.57 -4.20 8.68
N GLU A 501 -20.39 -5.07 8.10
CA GLU A 501 -21.08 -6.12 8.85
C GLU A 501 -20.10 -7.19 9.35
N ILE A 502 -19.12 -7.59 8.53
CA ILE A 502 -18.02 -8.46 8.99
C ILE A 502 -17.28 -7.80 10.16
N SER A 503 -16.92 -6.52 10.02
CA SER A 503 -16.22 -5.77 11.07
C SER A 503 -17.02 -5.73 12.38
N ARG A 504 -18.36 -5.73 12.31
CA ARG A 504 -19.26 -5.75 13.46
C ARG A 504 -19.31 -7.11 14.15
N ARG A 505 -19.22 -8.20 13.39
CA ARG A 505 -19.42 -9.58 13.86
C ARG A 505 -18.15 -10.29 14.32
N VAL A 506 -16.99 -9.81 13.90
CA VAL A 506 -15.70 -10.33 14.36
C VAL A 506 -15.59 -10.13 15.87
N LYS A 507 -15.76 -11.21 16.64
CA LYS A 507 -15.44 -11.27 18.06
C LYS A 507 -13.92 -11.45 18.20
N MET A 508 -13.29 -10.84 19.21
CA MET A 508 -11.87 -11.04 19.51
C MET A 508 -11.59 -12.55 19.73
N GLY A 509 -10.77 -13.16 18.88
CA GLY A 509 -10.40 -14.57 18.96
C GLY A 509 -9.11 -14.87 18.17
N ASN A 510 -8.24 -15.68 18.79
CA ASN A 510 -6.82 -15.93 18.49
C ASN A 510 -6.54 -16.55 17.11
N ASN A 511 -5.54 -16.03 16.38
CA ASN A 511 -5.13 -16.55 15.08
C ASN A 511 -3.90 -17.47 15.18
N LYS A 512 -4.07 -18.75 14.85
CA LYS A 512 -2.97 -19.71 14.64
C LYS A 512 -2.47 -19.64 13.18
N HIS A 513 -1.16 -19.50 13.00
CA HIS A 513 -0.47 -19.72 11.72
C HIS A 513 -0.15 -21.21 11.51
N TYR A 514 -0.20 -21.70 10.26
CA TYR A 514 0.42 -22.98 9.89
C TYR A 514 0.98 -23.03 8.45
N SER A 515 1.88 -24.00 8.29
CA SER A 515 2.92 -24.28 7.29
C SER A 515 2.43 -24.82 5.93
N PRO A 516 3.27 -24.78 4.86
CA PRO A 516 2.87 -25.06 3.49
C PRO A 516 3.16 -26.50 3.04
N GLU A 517 2.33 -27.01 2.13
CA GLU A 517 2.71 -27.92 1.02
C GLU A 517 1.46 -28.18 0.16
N VAL A 518 1.31 -27.50 -0.99
CA VAL A 518 0.43 -27.96 -2.09
C VAL A 518 0.99 -27.48 -3.43
N ASP A 519 1.15 -28.44 -4.35
CA ASP A 519 1.72 -28.33 -5.70
C ASP A 519 0.97 -27.38 -6.66
N THR A 520 1.72 -26.83 -7.62
CA THR A 520 1.33 -25.78 -8.55
C THR A 520 0.57 -26.25 -9.79
N LEU A 521 -0.26 -25.36 -10.32
CA LEU A 521 -1.05 -25.50 -11.55
C LEU A 521 -0.31 -25.10 -12.84
N GLU A 522 0.88 -24.51 -12.72
CA GLU A 522 1.61 -23.93 -13.85
C GLU A 522 1.97 -24.94 -14.95
N LYS A 523 1.90 -26.25 -14.66
CA LYS A 523 2.15 -27.31 -15.66
C LYS A 523 1.05 -27.46 -16.73
N MET A 524 -0.12 -26.83 -16.59
CA MET A 524 -1.20 -26.98 -17.59
C MET A 524 -1.26 -25.86 -18.64
N SER A 525 -0.70 -24.68 -18.37
CA SER A 525 -0.71 -23.55 -19.32
C SER A 525 0.41 -23.60 -20.38
N ALA A 526 1.36 -24.52 -20.27
CA ALA A 526 2.42 -24.73 -21.27
C ALA A 526 1.97 -25.52 -22.51
N ASN A 527 0.73 -26.01 -22.56
CA ASN A 527 0.21 -26.86 -23.64
C ASN A 527 -0.95 -26.26 -24.46
N ILE A 528 -1.14 -24.94 -24.39
CA ILE A 528 -2.04 -24.25 -25.33
C ILE A 528 -1.21 -23.18 -26.05
N SER A 529 -0.50 -23.67 -27.08
CA SER A 529 0.18 -22.91 -28.12
C SER A 529 -0.79 -22.06 -28.94
#